data_AF-A0A924XN39-F1
#
_entry.id   AF-A0A924XN39-F1
#
_cell.length_a   1.000
_cell.length_b   1.000
_cell.length_c   1.000
_cell.angle_alpha   90.00
_cell.angle_beta   90.00
_cell.angle_gamma   90.00
#
_symmetry.space_group_name_H-M   'P 1'
#
loop_
_entity.id
_entity.type
_entity.pdbx_description
1 polymer ?
#
loop_
_entity_poly.entity_id
_entity_poly.type
_entity_poly.pdbx_seq_one_letter_code
_entity_poly.pdbx_strand_id
1 'polypeptide(L)' 'MDLKICEKCDSPYLVSAEYCPRCPEPYTYDQDNWANVGCLVIMLLFAFFLMALPIIFLLAMLVRW' A
#
# COMPACT_ATOMS: atom_id res chain seq x y z
N MET A 1 24.91 -5.70 21.52
CA MET A 1 24.34 -4.78 20.52
C MET A 1 24.43 -5.49 19.19
N ASP A 2 23.33 -6.05 18.71
CA ASP A 2 23.32 -6.76 17.43
C ASP A 2 23.16 -5.76 16.29
N LEU A 3 24.01 -5.90 15.27
CA LEU A 3 23.92 -5.13 14.03
C LEU A 3 23.43 -6.04 12.91
N LYS A 4 22.53 -5.53 12.08
CA LYS A 4 22.09 -6.16 10.83
C LYS A 4 22.48 -5.28 9.64
N ILE A 5 22.62 -5.90 8.47
CA ILE A 5 22.82 -5.19 7.20
C ILE A 5 21.45 -4.88 6.61
N CYS A 6 21.25 -3.64 6.16
CA CYS A 6 20.05 -3.27 5.43
C CYS A 6 20.13 -3.78 3.98
N GLU A 7 19.28 -4.71 3.58
CA GLU A 7 19.33 -5.38 2.26
C GLU A 7 19.21 -4.43 1.07
N LYS A 8 18.58 -3.26 1.26
CA LYS A 8 18.38 -2.28 0.18
C LYS A 8 19.58 -1.38 -0.09
N CYS A 9 20.49 -1.20 0.89
CA CYS A 9 21.55 -0.21 0.79
C CYS A 9 22.90 -0.65 1.38
N ASP A 10 23.03 -1.93 1.75
CA ASP A 10 24.22 -2.55 2.36
C ASP A 10 24.81 -1.79 3.55
N SER A 11 23.98 -1.00 4.25
CA SER A 11 24.40 -0.21 5.40
C SER A 11 24.10 -0.94 6.71
N PRO A 12 25.02 -0.93 7.69
CA PRO A 12 24.76 -1.50 9.00
C PRO A 12 23.75 -0.66 9.79
N TYR A 13 22.82 -1.31 10.49
CA TYR A 13 21.87 -0.70 11.41
C TYR A 13 21.73 -1.51 12.71
N LEU A 14 21.34 -0.83 13.79
CA LEU A 14 21.08 -1.46 15.09
C LEU A 14 19.75 -2.21 15.03
N VAL A 15 19.70 -3.46 15.47
CA VAL A 15 18.43 -4.24 15.47
C VAL A 15 17.34 -3.60 16.33
N SER A 16 17.72 -2.83 17.34
CA SER A 16 16.79 -2.07 18.19
C SER A 16 16.18 -0.85 17.49
N ALA A 17 16.74 -0.42 16.35
CA ALA A 17 16.13 0.59 15.52
C ALA A 17 15.18 -0.12 14.54
N GLU A 18 13.88 0.14 14.65
CA GLU A 18 12.84 -0.40 13.75
C GLU A 18 13.03 0.03 12.28
N TYR A 19 13.96 0.95 12.00
CA TYR A 19 14.19 1.53 10.68
C TYR A 19 15.68 1.66 10.36
N CYS A 20 16.08 1.43 9.10
CA CYS A 20 17.44 1.63 8.58
C CYS A 20 17.73 3.13 8.36
N PRO A 21 18.44 3.82 9.26
CA PRO A 21 18.47 5.29 9.26
C PRO A 21 19.52 5.90 8.33
N ARG A 22 20.33 5.09 7.62
CA ARG A 22 21.51 5.54 6.85
C ARG A 22 21.50 5.13 5.37
N CYS A 23 20.36 4.79 4.80
CA CYS A 23 20.31 4.63 3.34
C CYS A 23 20.31 6.01 2.67
N PRO A 24 21.10 6.26 1.61
CA PRO A 24 21.00 7.49 0.82
C PRO A 24 19.60 7.59 0.17
N GLU A 25 19.12 8.82 -0.04
CA GLU A 25 17.93 9.06 -0.87
C GLU A 25 18.11 8.35 -2.23
N PRO A 26 17.09 7.63 -2.72
CA PRO A 26 15.66 7.74 -2.42
C PRO A 26 15.10 6.73 -1.39
N TYR A 27 15.96 5.95 -0.74
CA TYR A 27 15.55 4.82 0.11
C TYR A 27 15.23 5.21 1.56
N THR A 28 15.28 6.50 1.88
CA THR A 28 14.98 7.11 3.19
C THR A 28 13.49 7.16 3.53
N TYR A 29 12.64 6.63 2.65
CA TYR A 29 11.21 6.54 2.83
C TYR A 29 10.74 5.17 2.36
N ASP A 30 9.86 4.54 3.11
CA ASP A 30 9.29 3.23 2.83
C ASP A 30 8.34 3.31 1.61
N GLN A 31 8.90 3.62 0.44
CA GLN A 31 8.22 3.80 -0.85
C GLN A 31 7.34 2.59 -1.18
N ASP A 32 7.78 1.40 -0.77
CA ASP A 32 7.06 0.14 -0.94
C ASP A 32 5.74 0.13 -0.15
N ASN A 33 5.70 0.74 1.03
CA ASN A 33 4.49 0.82 1.85
C ASN A 33 3.43 1.71 1.19
N TRP A 34 3.82 2.86 0.64
CA TRP A 34 2.90 3.77 -0.06
C TRP A 34 2.43 3.20 -1.40
N ALA A 35 3.31 2.52 -2.13
CA ALA A 35 2.95 1.82 -3.35
C ALA A 35 1.96 0.68 -3.07
N ASN A 36 2.18 -0.10 -2.00
CA ASN A 36 1.28 -1.18 -1.60
C ASN A 36 -0.08 -0.66 -1.14
N VAL A 37 -0.12 0.40 -0.34
CA VAL A 37 -1.38 1.05 0.07
C VAL A 37 -2.12 1.63 -1.14
N GLY A 38 -1.41 2.30 -2.05
CA GLY A 38 -2.00 2.82 -3.29
C GLY A 38 -2.61 1.70 -4.15
N CYS A 39 -1.91 0.59 -4.30
CA CYS A 39 -2.40 -0.59 -5.02
C CYS A 39 -3.66 -1.17 -4.35
N LEU A 40 -3.65 -1.34 -3.03
CA LEU A 40 -4.79 -1.82 -2.26
C LEU A 40 -6.03 -0.92 -2.44
N VAL A 41 -5.86 0.40 -2.39
CA VAL A 41 -6.95 1.36 -2.57
C VAL A 41 -7.56 1.25 -3.98
N ILE A 42 -6.73 1.16 -5.02
CA ILE A 42 -7.21 1.00 -6.41
C ILE A 42 -8.01 -0.29 -6.56
N MET A 43 -7.51 -1.40 -6.01
CA MET A 43 -8.21 -2.69 -6.05
C MET A 43 -9.57 -2.62 -5.34
N LEU A 44 -9.63 -2.00 -4.16
CA LEU A 44 -10.87 -1.83 -3.40
C LEU A 44 -11.89 -0.96 -4.14
N LEU A 45 -11.45 0.15 -4.74
CA LEU A 45 -12.31 1.02 -5.54
C LEU A 45 -12.89 0.26 -6.74
N PHE A 46 -12.05 -0.48 -7.46
CA PHE A 46 -12.50 -1.27 -8.61
C PHE A 46 -13.54 -2.33 -8.20
N ALA A 47 -13.29 -3.06 -7.11
CA ALA A 47 -14.24 -4.02 -6.56
C ALA A 47 -15.56 -3.37 -6.14
N PHE A 48 -15.52 -2.18 -5.52
CA PHE A 48 -16.70 -1.42 -5.14
C PHE A 48 -17.55 -1.06 -6.37
N PHE A 49 -16.95 -0.55 -7.44
CA PHE A 49 -17.67 -0.21 -8.67
C PHE A 49 -18.32 -1.44 -9.32
N LEU A 50 -17.61 -2.58 -9.38
CA LEU A 50 -18.15 -3.82 -9.93
C LEU A 50 -19.40 -4.30 -9.19
N MET A 51 -19.44 -4.13 -7.86
CA MET A 51 -20.57 -4.53 -7.04
C MET A 51 -21.70 -3.49 -7.06
N ALA A 52 -21.36 -2.19 -7.02
CA ALA A 52 -22.34 -1.12 -6.92
C ALA A 52 -23.13 -0.88 -8.22
N LEU A 53 -22.47 -0.96 -9.39
CA LEU A 53 -23.12 -0.74 -10.69
C LEU A 53 -24.35 -1.65 -10.95
N PRO A 54 -24.28 -2.98 -10.78
CA PRO A 54 -25.45 -3.84 -10.99
C PRO A 54 -26.55 -3.59 -9.96
N ILE A 55 -26.21 -3.27 -8.71
CA ILE A 55 -27.20 -2.95 -7.67
C ILE A 55 -27.94 -1.66 -8.04
N ILE A 56 -27.22 -0.61 -8.44
CA ILE A 56 -27.82 0.66 -8.87
C ILE A 56 -28.72 0.42 -10.10
N PHE A 57 -28.27 -0.39 -11.05
CA PHE A 57 -29.06 -0.73 -12.23
C PHE A 57 -30.36 -1.46 -11.88
N LEU A 58 -30.30 -2.44 -10.98
CA LEU A 58 -31.49 -3.16 -10.50
C LEU A 58 -32.45 -2.23 -9.74
N LEU A 59 -31.93 -1.39 -8.85
CA LEU A 59 -32.75 -0.40 -8.13
C LEU A 59 -33.41 0.59 -9.11
N ALA A 60 -32.68 1.07 -10.11
CA ALA A 60 -33.21 1.96 -11.13
C ALA A 60 -34.33 1.30 -11.96
N MET A 61 -34.23 0.00 -12.24
CA MET A 61 -35.32 -0.75 -12.90
C MET A 61 -36.54 -0.89 -11.97
N LEU A 62 -36.34 -1.20 -10.69
CA LEU A 62 -37.44 -1.37 -9.73
C LEU A 62 -38.22 -0.07 -9.46
N VAL A 63 -37.55 1.09 -9.46
CA VAL A 63 -38.19 2.40 -9.25
C VAL A 63 -38.97 2.88 -10.49
N ARG A 64 -38.69 2.30 -11.67
CA ARG A 64 -39.26 2.74 -12.95
C ARG A 64 -40.49 1.94 -13.38
N TRP A 65 -40.91 0.95 -12.58
CA TRP A 65 -42.16 0.20 -12.70
C TRP A 65 -43.13 0.65 -11.60
#